data_AF-A0A970FER6-F1
#
_entry.id   AF-A0A970FER6-F1
#
_cell.length_a   1.000
_cell.length_b   1.000
_cell.length_c   1.000
_cell.angle_alpha   90.00
_cell.angle_beta   90.00
_cell.angle_gamma   90.00
#
_symmetry.space_group_name_H-M   'P 1'
#
loop_
_entity.id
_entity.type
_entity.pdbx_description
1 polymer ?
#
loop_
_entity_poly.entity_id
_entity_poly.type
_entity_poly.pdbx_seq_one_letter_code
_entity_poly.pdbx_strand_id
1 'polypeptide(L)'
;MGYEDSLRQARELLISEINELKEQLARKEQHLRKLDSFLKEPYAGSRNGTSLTKTVVEIVYRLVNAENKPITAKDVVKEFFKYRQDVNESTIRSTLYQVSRKQKPTEIEIDEGSIAVEIIKDGPTYNVAVVGDADCKLKQAHA
;
A
#
# COMPACT_ATOMS: atom_id res chain seq x y z
N MET A 1 49.10 11.62 -31.46
CA MET A 1 47.77 11.04 -31.21
C MET A 1 46.75 11.91 -31.93
N GLY A 2 46.01 11.34 -32.88
CA GLY A 2 45.08 12.10 -33.72
C GLY A 2 43.76 12.38 -33.01
N TYR A 3 43.08 13.45 -33.43
CA TYR A 3 41.75 13.81 -32.92
C TYR A 3 40.74 12.65 -33.10
N GLU A 4 40.89 11.88 -34.19
CA GLU A 4 40.08 10.68 -34.47
C GLU A 4 40.31 9.54 -33.46
N ASP A 5 41.55 9.31 -33.02
CA ASP A 5 41.86 8.29 -32.02
C ASP A 5 41.25 8.63 -30.66
N SER A 6 41.30 9.92 -30.29
CA SER A 6 40.67 10.42 -29.06
C SER A 6 39.14 10.30 -29.11
N LEU A 7 38.53 10.58 -30.27
CA LEU A 7 37.08 10.45 -30.45
C LEU A 7 36.64 8.99 -30.36
N ARG A 8 37.43 8.08 -30.93
CA ARG A 8 37.19 6.64 -30.87
C ARG A 8 37.31 6.09 -29.45
N GLN A 9 38.33 6.50 -28.69
CA GLN A 9 38.47 6.13 -27.28
C GLN A 9 37.31 6.67 -26.41
N ALA A 10 36.90 7.92 -26.61
CA ALA A 10 35.76 8.49 -25.90
C ALA A 10 34.46 7.72 -26.21
N ARG A 11 34.28 7.30 -27.47
CA ARG A 11 33.14 6.48 -27.87
C ARG A 11 33.15 5.09 -27.23
N GLU A 12 34.31 4.44 -27.16
CA GLU A 12 34.45 3.12 -26.51
C GLU A 12 34.16 3.20 -25.00
N LEU A 13 34.65 4.24 -24.32
CA LEU A 13 34.33 4.52 -22.91
C LEU A 13 32.83 4.72 -22.68
N LEU A 14 32.18 5.57 -23.47
CA LEU A 14 30.74 5.81 -23.35
C LEU A 14 29.91 4.54 -23.57
N ILE A 15 30.30 3.68 -24.52
CA ILE A 15 29.62 2.41 -24.76
C ILE A 15 29.77 1.48 -23.55
N SER A 16 30.95 1.43 -22.94
CA SER A 16 31.18 0.62 -21.74
C SER A 16 30.31 1.08 -20.57
N GLU A 17 30.21 2.40 -20.36
CA GLU A 17 29.43 3.00 -19.27
C GLU A 17 27.92 2.80 -19.49
N ILE A 18 27.45 2.92 -20.74
CA ILE A 18 26.05 2.62 -21.09
C ILE A 18 25.71 1.16 -20.78
N ASN A 19 26.61 0.23 -21.08
CA ASN A 19 26.37 -1.19 -20.81
C ASN A 19 26.33 -1.49 -19.30
N GLU A 20 27.23 -0.88 -18.53
CA GLU A 20 27.25 -1.03 -17.08
C GLU A 20 25.99 -0.45 -16.43
N LEU A 21 25.54 0.72 -16.87
CA LEU A 21 24.28 1.32 -16.42
C LEU A 21 23.06 0.45 -16.74
N LYS A 22 23.03 -0.17 -17.94
CA LYS A 22 21.96 -1.10 -18.31
C LYS A 22 21.94 -2.34 -17.42
N GLU A 23 23.10 -2.87 -17.07
CA GLU A 23 23.19 -4.03 -16.19
C GLU A 23 22.76 -3.68 -14.76
N GLN A 24 23.18 -2.53 -14.24
CA GLN A 24 22.71 -2.03 -12.94
C GLN A 24 21.20 -1.82 -12.92
N LEU A 25 20.62 -1.28 -14.01
CA LEU A 25 19.17 -1.11 -14.14
C LEU A 25 18.45 -2.46 -14.11
N ALA A 26 18.92 -3.45 -14.89
CA ALA A 26 18.34 -4.79 -14.91
C ALA A 26 18.37 -5.47 -13.53
N ARG A 27 19.47 -5.31 -12.77
CA ARG A 27 19.58 -5.82 -11.39
C ARG A 27 18.60 -5.12 -10.46
N LYS A 28 18.46 -3.78 -10.55
CA LYS A 28 17.49 -3.01 -9.77
C LYS A 28 16.05 -3.41 -10.09
N GLU A 29 15.71 -3.60 -11.36
CA GLU A 29 14.39 -4.07 -11.78
C GLU A 29 14.09 -5.48 -11.26
N GLN A 30 15.07 -6.39 -11.29
CA GLN A 30 14.91 -7.71 -10.68
C GLN A 30 14.72 -7.64 -9.17
N HIS A 31 15.43 -6.75 -8.46
CA HIS A 31 15.22 -6.51 -7.04
C HIS A 31 13.83 -5.96 -6.76
N LEU A 32 13.35 -5.00 -7.56
CA LEU A 32 12.00 -4.47 -7.45
C LEU A 32 10.94 -5.55 -7.71
N ARG A 33 11.14 -6.44 -8.68
CA ARG A 33 10.23 -7.59 -8.91
C ARG A 33 10.21 -8.57 -7.74
N LYS A 34 11.37 -8.82 -7.12
CA LYS A 34 11.45 -9.66 -5.91
C LYS A 34 10.72 -9.00 -4.74
N LEU A 35 10.91 -7.70 -4.54
CA LEU A 35 10.19 -6.93 -3.53
C LEU A 35 8.68 -6.92 -3.79
N ASP A 36 8.25 -6.77 -5.05
CA ASP A 36 6.83 -6.88 -5.45
C ASP A 36 6.26 -8.28 -5.17
N SER A 37 7.04 -9.36 -5.39
CA SER A 37 6.62 -10.71 -5.01
C SER A 37 6.53 -10.90 -3.50
N PHE A 38 7.45 -10.33 -2.71
CA PHE A 38 7.36 -10.35 -1.24
C PHE A 38 6.16 -9.55 -0.72
N LEU A 39 5.84 -8.41 -1.35
CA LEU A 39 4.66 -7.61 -1.04
C LEU A 39 3.34 -8.28 -1.45
N LYS A 40 3.37 -9.28 -2.32
CA LYS A 40 2.21 -10.15 -2.64
C LYS A 40 2.03 -11.28 -1.62
N GLU A 41 3.05 -11.63 -0.85
CA GLU A 41 3.02 -12.67 0.18
C GLU A 41 2.57 -12.27 1.61
N PRO A 42 2.30 -11.01 2.02
CA PRO A 42 2.00 -10.70 3.43
C PRO A 42 0.60 -11.17 3.86
N TYR A 43 -0.25 -11.66 2.94
CA TYR A 43 -1.63 -12.05 3.24
C TYR A 43 -1.85 -13.57 3.37
N ALA A 44 -0.79 -14.39 3.33
CA ALA A 44 -0.93 -15.83 3.48
C ALA A 44 -1.20 -16.28 4.94
N GLY A 45 -0.98 -15.41 5.93
CA GLY A 45 -1.03 -15.78 7.35
C GLY A 45 -2.40 -15.80 8.03
N SER A 46 -3.44 -15.13 7.50
CA SER A 46 -4.70 -14.93 8.25
C SER A 46 -5.95 -15.08 7.39
N ARG A 47 -5.97 -16.10 6.52
CA ARG A 47 -7.00 -16.23 5.46
C ARG A 47 -8.31 -16.91 5.87
N ASN A 48 -8.47 -17.36 7.12
CA ASN A 48 -9.67 -18.08 7.56
C ASN A 48 -10.50 -17.38 8.67
N GLY A 49 -10.19 -16.14 9.05
CA GLY A 49 -10.92 -15.48 10.15
C GLY A 49 -10.98 -13.96 10.14
N THR A 50 -10.32 -13.27 9.19
CA THR A 50 -10.35 -11.81 9.13
C THR A 50 -11.70 -11.32 8.60
N SER A 51 -12.37 -10.48 9.39
CA SER A 51 -13.68 -9.95 9.02
C SER A 51 -13.56 -9.08 7.76
N LEU A 52 -14.56 -9.13 6.89
CA LEU A 52 -14.63 -8.29 5.69
C LEU A 52 -14.36 -6.81 6.01
N THR A 53 -14.88 -6.36 7.16
CA THR A 53 -14.66 -5.02 7.70
C THR A 53 -13.19 -4.71 7.94
N LYS A 54 -12.44 -5.60 8.61
CA LYS A 54 -11.00 -5.43 8.85
C LYS A 54 -10.24 -5.34 7.53
N THR A 55 -10.52 -6.24 6.59
CA THR A 55 -9.86 -6.24 5.27
C THR A 55 -10.10 -4.93 4.51
N VAL A 56 -11.33 -4.42 4.51
CA VAL A 56 -11.65 -3.14 3.85
C VAL A 56 -10.91 -1.97 4.51
N VAL A 57 -10.86 -1.92 5.85
CA VAL A 57 -10.15 -0.85 6.58
C VAL A 57 -8.64 -0.91 6.35
N GLU A 58 -8.07 -2.11 6.35
CA GLU A 58 -6.65 -2.34 6.10
C GLU A 58 -6.23 -1.89 4.69
N ILE A 59 -7.03 -2.21 3.67
CA ILE A 59 -6.78 -1.76 2.29
C ILE A 59 -6.83 -0.23 2.21
N VAL A 60 -7.81 0.40 2.85
CA VAL A 60 -7.94 1.87 2.86
C VAL A 60 -6.72 2.50 3.51
N TYR A 61 -6.30 1.98 4.67
CA TYR A 61 -5.09 2.45 5.36
C TYR A 61 -3.84 2.34 4.50
N ARG A 62 -3.61 1.17 3.88
CA ARG A 62 -2.43 0.95 3.02
C ARG A 62 -2.42 1.87 1.81
N LEU A 63 -3.56 2.04 1.12
CA LEU A 63 -3.64 2.89 -0.06
C LEU A 63 -3.40 4.37 0.28
N VAL A 64 -4.00 4.86 1.38
CA VAL A 64 -3.79 6.24 1.84
C VAL A 64 -2.31 6.48 2.19
N ASN A 65 -1.67 5.55 2.91
CA ASN A 65 -0.26 5.71 3.28
C ASN A 65 0.70 5.56 2.10
N ALA A 66 0.39 4.68 1.14
CA ALA A 66 1.23 4.48 -0.04
C ALA A 66 1.15 5.68 -1.00
N GLU A 67 -0.04 6.26 -1.19
CA GLU A 67 -0.25 7.35 -2.15
C GLU A 67 -0.20 8.75 -1.50
N ASN A 68 -0.14 8.82 -0.17
CA ASN A 68 -0.18 10.03 0.66
C ASN A 68 -1.32 10.99 0.26
N LYS A 69 -2.48 10.44 -0.09
CA LYS A 69 -3.64 11.19 -0.57
C LYS A 69 -4.97 10.47 -0.24
N PRO A 70 -6.10 11.20 -0.20
CA PRO A 70 -7.42 10.58 -0.06
C PRO A 70 -7.75 9.66 -1.24
N ILE A 71 -8.35 8.51 -0.95
CA ILE A 71 -8.62 7.45 -1.93
C ILE A 71 -10.10 7.37 -2.30
N THR A 72 -10.44 6.88 -3.49
CA THR A 72 -11.85 6.69 -3.88
C THR A 72 -12.35 5.29 -3.55
N ALA A 73 -13.67 5.12 -3.51
CA ALA A 73 -14.27 3.78 -3.39
C ALA A 73 -13.87 2.84 -4.54
N LYS A 74 -13.57 3.38 -5.73
CA LYS A 74 -13.13 2.56 -6.87
C LYS A 74 -11.72 2.00 -6.64
N ASP A 75 -10.84 2.79 -6.03
CA ASP A 75 -9.47 2.36 -5.72
C ASP A 75 -9.48 1.23 -4.70
N VAL A 76 -10.30 1.35 -3.65
CA VAL A 76 -10.50 0.29 -2.65
C VAL A 76 -10.99 -1.00 -3.29
N VAL A 77 -11.99 -0.93 -4.16
CA VAL A 77 -12.54 -2.10 -4.86
C VAL A 77 -11.49 -2.76 -5.75
N LYS A 78 -10.76 -1.95 -6.53
CA LYS A 78 -9.71 -2.44 -7.43
C LYS A 78 -8.62 -3.16 -6.64
N GLU A 79 -8.21 -2.62 -5.51
CA GLU A 79 -7.20 -3.22 -4.66
C GLU A 79 -7.74 -4.48 -3.97
N PHE A 80 -8.98 -4.46 -3.48
CA PHE A 80 -9.64 -5.61 -2.86
C PHE A 80 -9.68 -6.83 -3.79
N PHE A 81 -10.04 -6.63 -5.06
CA PHE A 81 -10.13 -7.70 -6.05
C PHE A 81 -8.79 -8.34 -6.43
N LYS A 82 -7.66 -7.70 -6.14
CA LYS A 82 -6.34 -8.33 -6.28
C LYS A 82 -6.13 -9.45 -5.27
N TYR A 83 -6.79 -9.36 -4.10
CA TYR A 83 -6.61 -10.30 -2.99
C TYR A 83 -7.77 -11.29 -2.85
N ARG A 84 -9.00 -10.84 -3.10
CA ARG A 84 -10.23 -11.57 -2.79
C ARG A 84 -11.33 -11.26 -3.81
N GLN A 85 -11.82 -12.28 -4.50
CA GLN A 85 -12.82 -12.14 -5.59
C GLN A 85 -14.20 -12.73 -5.28
N ASP A 86 -14.37 -13.39 -4.13
CA ASP A 86 -15.65 -13.97 -3.69
C ASP A 86 -16.64 -12.92 -3.15
N VAL A 87 -16.24 -11.65 -3.07
CA VAL A 87 -17.09 -10.57 -2.57
C VAL A 87 -17.38 -9.58 -3.69
N ASN A 88 -18.67 -9.31 -3.93
CA ASN A 88 -19.09 -8.37 -4.97
C ASN A 88 -18.76 -6.92 -4.62
N GLU A 89 -18.58 -6.10 -5.65
CA GLU A 89 -18.26 -4.67 -5.53
C GLU A 89 -19.27 -3.90 -4.65
N SER A 90 -20.56 -4.19 -4.77
CA SER A 90 -21.61 -3.56 -3.96
C SER A 90 -21.43 -3.83 -2.46
N THR A 91 -20.97 -5.03 -2.09
CA THR A 91 -20.73 -5.43 -0.69
C THR A 91 -19.49 -4.73 -0.13
N ILE A 92 -18.45 -4.57 -0.95
CA ILE A 92 -17.24 -3.83 -0.58
C ILE A 92 -17.60 -2.35 -0.33
N ARG A 93 -18.34 -1.73 -1.27
CA ARG A 93 -18.78 -0.34 -1.15
C ARG A 93 -19.71 -0.13 0.05
N SER A 94 -20.65 -1.03 0.31
CA SER A 94 -21.56 -0.92 1.45
C SER A 94 -20.82 -1.07 2.77
N THR A 95 -19.84 -1.99 2.84
CA THR A 95 -18.97 -2.14 4.01
C THR A 95 -18.16 -0.89 4.25
N LEU A 96 -17.51 -0.33 3.22
CA LEU A 96 -16.75 0.92 3.28
C LEU A 96 -17.63 2.10 3.76
N TYR A 97 -18.86 2.18 3.26
CA TYR A 97 -19.81 3.18 3.73
C TYR A 97 -20.18 2.98 5.20
N GLN A 98 -20.42 1.74 5.64
CA GLN A 98 -20.78 1.45 7.03
C GLN A 98 -19.66 1.80 8.01
N VAL A 99 -18.40 1.49 7.68
CA VAL A 99 -17.25 1.80 8.55
C VAL A 99 -17.01 3.31 8.62
N SER A 100 -17.07 4.01 7.48
CA SER A 100 -16.91 5.46 7.45
C SER A 100 -18.03 6.22 8.16
N ARG A 101 -19.27 5.69 8.14
CA ARG A 101 -20.40 6.28 8.86
C ARG A 101 -20.35 6.03 10.37
N LYS A 102 -19.88 4.85 10.78
CA LYS A 102 -19.83 4.48 12.20
C LYS A 102 -18.66 5.16 12.93
N GLN A 103 -17.62 5.58 12.21
CA GLN A 103 -16.41 6.21 12.76
C GLN A 103 -15.88 5.48 14.01
N LYS A 104 -16.02 4.15 14.02
CA LYS A 104 -15.49 3.34 15.12
C LYS A 104 -14.09 2.91 14.74
N PRO A 105 -13.09 3.12 15.63
CA PRO A 105 -11.76 2.58 15.42
C PRO A 105 -11.86 1.09 15.17
N THR A 106 -11.29 0.64 14.06
CA THR A 106 -11.20 -0.77 13.72
C THR A 106 -9.75 -1.19 13.90
N GLU A 107 -9.52 -2.21 14.73
CA GLU A 107 -8.21 -2.79 14.92
C GLU A 107 -7.79 -3.56 13.66
N ILE A 108 -6.70 -3.13 13.07
CA ILE A 108 -6.03 -3.79 11.95
C ILE A 108 -4.63 -4.25 12.37
N GLU A 109 -4.20 -5.38 11.84
CA GLU A 109 -2.85 -5.91 12.05
C GLU A 109 -1.93 -5.36 10.95
N ILE A 110 -0.81 -4.75 11.36
CA ILE A 110 0.26 -4.25 10.49
C ILE A 110 1.56 -4.94 10.93
N ASP A 111 2.55 -4.97 10.04
CA ASP A 111 3.89 -5.55 10.28
C ASP A 111 4.55 -5.09 11.61
N GLU A 112 4.22 -3.89 12.12
CA GLU A 112 4.76 -3.31 13.36
C GLU A 112 3.82 -3.41 14.59
N GLY A 113 2.65 -4.06 14.46
CA GLY A 113 1.69 -4.24 15.55
C GLY A 113 0.23 -4.04 15.16
N SER A 114 -0.68 -4.16 16.12
CA SER A 114 -2.10 -3.85 15.93
C SER A 114 -2.35 -2.36 16.15
N ILE A 115 -2.95 -1.67 15.17
CA ILE A 115 -3.36 -0.26 15.32
C ILE A 115 -4.87 -0.11 15.16
N ALA A 116 -5.43 0.87 15.87
CA ALA A 116 -6.83 1.24 15.74
C ALA A 116 -6.98 2.35 14.69
N VAL A 117 -7.72 2.07 13.61
CA VAL A 117 -7.88 3.00 12.48
C VAL A 117 -9.33 3.43 12.34
N GLU A 118 -9.53 4.74 12.22
CA GLU A 118 -10.80 5.34 11.86
C GLU A 118 -10.79 5.79 10.39
N ILE A 119 -11.89 5.53 9.68
CA ILE A 119 -12.06 5.98 8.29
C ILE A 119 -12.83 7.29 8.27
N ILE A 120 -12.22 8.31 7.68
CA ILE A 120 -12.78 9.63 7.49
C ILE A 120 -13.29 9.73 6.06
N LYS A 121 -14.57 10.04 5.88
CA LYS A 121 -15.14 10.29 4.55
C LYS A 121 -15.15 11.78 4.26
N ASP A 122 -14.55 12.17 3.15
CA ASP A 122 -14.60 13.53 2.61
C ASP A 122 -15.09 13.50 1.15
N GLY A 123 -16.36 13.83 0.97
CA GLY A 123 -17.03 13.78 -0.34
C GLY A 123 -16.96 12.39 -1.01
N PRO A 124 -16.36 12.26 -2.21
CA PRO A 124 -16.17 10.98 -2.91
C PRO A 124 -14.93 10.20 -2.43
N THR A 125 -14.14 10.77 -1.51
CA THR A 125 -12.88 10.22 -1.04
C THR A 125 -12.93 9.76 0.42
N TYR A 126 -11.97 8.90 0.76
CA TYR A 126 -11.78 8.32 2.08
C TYR A 126 -10.33 8.55 2.51
N ASN A 127 -10.15 8.89 3.77
CA ASN A 127 -8.87 9.06 4.43
C ASN A 127 -8.87 8.23 5.72
N VAL A 128 -7.72 8.10 6.38
CA VAL A 128 -7.59 7.39 7.65
C VAL A 128 -7.02 8.28 8.74
N ALA A 129 -7.47 8.07 9.96
CA ALA A 129 -6.83 8.57 11.16
C ALA A 129 -6.41 7.38 12.02
N VAL A 130 -5.13 7.36 12.42
CA VAL A 130 -4.61 6.36 13.36
C VAL A 130 -4.88 6.88 14.77
N VAL A 131 -5.68 6.15 15.52
CA VAL A 131 -5.88 6.42 16.94
C VAL A 131 -4.73 5.74 17.67
N GLY A 132 -3.69 6.51 18.01
CA GLY A 132 -2.58 6.03 18.82
C GLY A 132 -3.03 5.69 20.25
N ASP A 133 -2.34 4.74 20.89
CA ASP A 133 -2.60 4.24 22.26
C ASP A 133 -2.66 5.31 23.39
N ALA A 134 -2.45 6.59 23.08
CA ALA A 134 -2.61 7.68 24.03
C ALA A 134 -4.09 7.95 24.40
N ASP A 135 -5.04 7.69 23.49
CA ASP A 135 -6.47 8.00 23.73
C ASP A 135 -7.30 6.82 24.26
N CYS A 136 -6.78 5.59 24.21
CA CYS A 136 -7.50 4.42 24.71
C CYS A 136 -7.56 4.37 26.26
N LYS A 137 -6.67 5.08 26.96
CA LYS A 137 -6.67 5.16 28.44
C LYS A 137 -7.59 6.24 29.02
N LEU A 138 -8.07 7.21 28.23
CA LEU A 138 -8.86 8.33 28.75
C LEU A 138 -10.36 8.03 28.93
N LYS A 139 -10.89 6.97 28.29
CA LYS A 139 -12.32 6.63 28.39
C LYS A 139 -12.67 5.60 29.47
N GLN A 140 -11.69 5.02 30.17
CA GLN A 140 -11.94 4.13 31.32
C GLN A 140 -11.87 4.84 32.68
N ALA A 141 -11.51 6.13 32.74
CA ALA A 141 -11.39 6.88 34.00
C ALA A 141 -12.67 7.63 34.44
N HIS A 142 -13.79 7.47 33.72
CA HIS A 142 -15.07 8.12 34.05
C HIS A 142 -16.25 7.13 34.16
N ALA A 143 -15.99 5.91 34.64
CA ALA A 143 -17.03 4.99 35.11
C ALA A 143 -17.08 5.00 36.64
#